data_AF-A0A7W1ZBY3-F1
#
_entry.id   AF-A0A7W1ZBY3-F1
#
_cell.length_a   1.000
_cell.length_b   1.000
_cell.length_c   1.000
_cell.angle_alpha   90.00
_cell.angle_beta   90.00
_cell.angle_gamma   90.00
#
_symmetry.space_group_name_H-M   'P 1'
#
loop_
_entity.id
_entity.type
_entity.pdbx_description
1 polymer ?
#
loop_
_entity_poly.entity_id
_entity_poly.type
_entity_poly.pdbx_seq_one_letter_code
_entity_poly.pdbx_strand_id
1 'polypeptide(L)'
;MSGHGQAHIIEEIKDRDIKLIDSTTISLCLSMFDWAKFWTAKGGIKIHTCWDDALMIPDMVNITEAKVHDSKGLAQSVFRKGTVIVEDRPYFDFSLMLQRIVAENVFVTRIKTNTVFDTVEELELPEDSDQDILKDEIIILLGDKVLETSMAQHY
;
A
#
# COMPACT_ATOMS: atom_id res chain seq x y z
N MET A 1 4.12 15.02 32.34
CA MET A 1 4.12 13.70 31.68
C MET A 1 3.55 13.88 30.29
N SER A 2 4.18 13.23 29.32
CA SER A 2 4.19 13.52 27.87
C SER A 2 2.84 13.79 27.22
N GLY A 3 2.83 14.84 26.39
CA GLY A 3 1.72 15.15 25.49
C GLY A 3 1.44 13.98 24.57
N HIS A 4 0.22 13.44 24.68
CA HIS A 4 -0.34 12.68 23.59
C HIS A 4 -0.45 13.66 22.42
N GLY A 5 0.29 13.41 21.35
CA GLY A 5 0.19 14.21 20.13
C GLY A 5 -1.27 14.25 19.71
N GLN A 6 -1.87 15.44 19.70
CA GLN A 6 -3.14 15.62 19.02
C GLN A 6 -2.89 15.22 17.58
N ALA A 7 -3.60 14.20 17.09
CA ALA A 7 -3.63 13.92 15.67
C ALA A 7 -4.12 15.21 14.99
N HIS A 8 -3.27 15.80 14.17
CA HIS A 8 -3.66 16.92 13.34
C HIS A 8 -4.67 16.37 12.33
N ILE A 9 -5.94 16.77 12.45
CA ILE A 9 -6.98 16.36 11.51
C ILE A 9 -6.72 17.12 10.22
N ILE A 10 -6.50 16.38 9.15
CA ILE A 10 -6.42 16.91 7.78
C ILE A 10 -7.87 17.03 7.29
N GLU A 11 -8.36 18.26 7.15
CA GLU A 11 -9.77 18.53 6.84
C GLU A 11 -10.21 17.92 5.49
N GLU A 12 -9.29 17.82 4.54
CA GLU A 12 -9.49 17.27 3.20
C GLU A 12 -9.87 15.78 3.21
N ILE A 13 -9.48 15.05 4.25
CA ILE A 13 -9.68 13.60 4.37
C ILE A 13 -10.55 13.19 5.56
N LYS A 14 -11.11 14.14 6.31
CA LYS A 14 -11.88 13.86 7.54
C LYS A 14 -13.06 12.90 7.37
N ASP A 15 -13.67 12.91 6.18
CA ASP A 15 -14.83 12.07 5.85
C ASP A 15 -14.46 10.85 5.01
N ARG A 16 -13.15 10.55 4.89
CA ARG A 16 -12.63 9.41 4.14
C ARG A 16 -12.36 8.24 5.07
N ASP A 17 -12.68 7.04 4.58
CA ASP A 17 -12.22 5.80 5.19
C ASP A 17 -10.76 5.58 4.78
N ILE A 18 -9.84 5.53 5.73
CA ILE A 18 -8.40 5.41 5.49
C ILE A 18 -7.92 4.06 6.02
N LYS A 19 -7.30 3.28 5.13
CA LYS A 19 -6.72 1.98 5.44
C LYS A 19 -5.22 2.03 5.27
N LEU A 20 -4.48 1.73 6.34
CA LEU A 20 -3.03 1.61 6.30
C LEU A 20 -2.66 0.13 6.19
N ILE A 21 -1.86 -0.23 5.20
CA ILE A 21 -1.47 -1.62 4.95
C ILE A 21 0.04 -1.74 5.07
N ASP A 22 0.45 -2.65 5.95
CA ASP A 22 1.86 -3.01 6.14
C ASP A 22 1.99 -4.49 6.53
N SER A 23 3.20 -5.03 6.43
CA SER A 23 3.50 -6.36 6.95
C SER A 23 4.74 -6.36 7.85
N THR A 24 4.72 -7.24 8.86
CA THR A 24 5.87 -7.50 9.73
C THR A 24 6.25 -8.97 9.66
N THR A 25 7.55 -9.24 9.52
CA THR A 25 8.08 -10.60 9.53
C THR A 25 8.67 -10.93 10.91
N ILE A 26 8.19 -12.02 11.51
CA ILE A 26 8.71 -12.54 12.79
C ILE A 26 9.53 -13.80 12.50
N SER A 27 10.80 -13.78 12.91
CA SER A 27 11.68 -14.95 12.81
C SER A 27 11.32 -15.98 13.87
N LEU A 28 11.25 -17.26 13.47
CA LEU A 28 10.91 -18.38 14.34
C LEU A 28 12.03 -19.42 14.37
N CYS A 29 12.09 -20.16 15.49
CA CYS A 29 12.96 -21.31 15.62
C CYS A 29 12.38 -22.49 14.82
N LEU A 30 13.09 -22.94 13.79
CA LEU A 30 12.60 -23.97 12.86
C LEU A 30 12.38 -25.33 13.54
N SER A 31 13.06 -25.61 14.66
CA SER A 31 12.85 -26.85 15.43
C SER A 31 11.49 -26.90 16.13
N MET A 32 10.84 -25.75 16.35
CA MET A 32 9.50 -25.66 16.94
C MET A 32 8.41 -25.42 15.89
N PHE A 33 8.77 -24.83 14.74
CA PHE A 33 7.85 -24.43 13.68
C PHE A 33 8.38 -24.88 12.31
N ASP A 34 8.34 -26.18 12.08
CA ASP A 34 8.86 -26.85 10.88
C ASP A 34 8.06 -26.53 9.60
N TRP A 35 6.79 -26.15 9.74
CA TRP A 35 5.93 -25.70 8.66
C TRP A 35 6.26 -24.27 8.16
N ALA A 36 6.82 -23.42 9.02
CA ALA A 36 7.04 -22.00 8.73
C ALA A 36 8.40 -21.73 8.07
N LYS A 37 8.78 -22.49 7.04
CA LYS A 37 10.11 -22.38 6.42
C LYS A 37 10.29 -21.06 5.66
N PHE A 38 11.37 -20.32 5.96
CA PHE A 38 11.71 -19.06 5.29
C PHE A 38 13.07 -19.11 4.59
N TRP A 39 14.16 -19.38 5.32
CA TRP A 39 15.52 -19.55 4.79
C TRP A 39 16.16 -20.85 5.32
N THR A 40 17.28 -21.30 4.72
CA THR A 40 17.96 -22.60 4.91
C THR A 40 18.07 -23.11 6.36
N ALA A 41 18.08 -22.23 7.37
CA ALA A 41 18.09 -22.60 8.80
C ALA A 41 17.14 -21.78 9.69
N LYS A 42 16.24 -20.95 9.13
CA LYS A 42 15.32 -20.09 9.90
C LYS A 42 13.88 -20.26 9.46
N GLY A 43 13.00 -20.46 10.43
CA GLY A 43 11.57 -20.32 10.21
C GLY A 43 11.16 -18.85 10.25
N GLY A 44 10.00 -18.53 9.71
CA GLY A 44 9.44 -17.20 9.80
C GLY A 44 7.98 -17.18 9.40
N ILE A 45 7.21 -16.37 10.12
CA ILE A 45 5.88 -15.96 9.71
C ILE A 45 5.91 -14.51 9.30
N LYS A 46 4.98 -14.13 8.43
CA LYS A 46 4.70 -12.74 8.09
C LYS A 46 3.26 -12.42 8.48
N ILE A 47 3.09 -11.30 9.16
CA ILE A 47 1.80 -10.78 9.60
C ILE A 47 1.50 -9.60 8.68
N HIS A 48 0.52 -9.76 7.82
CA HIS A 48 0.00 -8.70 6.96
C HIS A 48 -1.19 -8.06 7.68
N THR A 49 -1.15 -6.75 7.85
CA THR A 49 -2.12 -6.02 8.65
C THR A 49 -2.75 -4.93 7.80
N CYS A 50 -4.08 -4.88 7.82
CA CYS A 50 -4.84 -3.72 7.40
C CYS A 50 -5.36 -3.01 8.66
N TRP A 51 -4.93 -1.77 8.84
CA TRP A 51 -5.26 -0.92 9.97
C TRP A 51 -6.31 0.10 9.56
N ASP A 52 -7.37 0.24 10.35
CA ASP A 52 -8.35 1.31 10.23
C ASP A 52 -7.86 2.52 11.02
N ASP A 53 -7.56 3.61 10.30
CA ASP A 53 -7.03 4.83 10.89
C ASP A 53 -8.05 5.53 11.82
N ALA A 54 -9.34 5.49 11.46
CA ALA A 54 -10.38 6.16 12.23
C ALA A 54 -10.67 5.41 13.55
N LEU A 55 -10.70 4.08 13.49
CA LEU A 55 -10.98 3.22 14.64
C LEU A 55 -9.73 2.90 15.48
N MET A 56 -8.55 3.14 14.93
CA MET A 56 -7.26 2.83 15.57
C MET A 56 -7.15 1.36 15.98
N ILE A 57 -7.63 0.45 15.12
CA ILE A 57 -7.59 -1.00 15.31
C ILE A 57 -7.31 -1.71 13.97
N PRO A 58 -6.80 -2.96 14.00
CA PRO A 58 -6.68 -3.73 12.77
C PRO A 58 -8.05 -4.24 12.30
N ASP A 59 -8.40 -3.91 11.06
CA ASP A 59 -9.56 -4.49 10.35
C ASP A 59 -9.28 -5.94 9.94
N MET A 60 -8.04 -6.22 9.54
CA MET A 60 -7.62 -7.54 9.11
C MET A 60 -6.18 -7.81 9.53
N VAL A 61 -5.97 -9.03 10.02
CA VAL A 61 -4.64 -9.59 10.25
C VAL A 61 -4.58 -10.94 9.56
N ASN A 62 -3.72 -11.06 8.54
CA ASN A 62 -3.47 -12.33 7.87
C ASN A 62 -2.05 -12.81 8.18
N ILE A 63 -1.93 -14.01 8.74
CA ILE A 63 -0.65 -14.62 9.09
C ILE A 63 -0.30 -15.67 8.06
N THR A 64 0.82 -15.52 7.39
CA THR A 64 1.30 -16.43 6.35
C THR A 64 2.71 -16.90 6.63
N GLU A 65 3.19 -17.87 5.86
CA GLU A 65 4.63 -18.13 5.77
C GLU A 65 5.37 -16.85 5.36
N ALA A 66 6.57 -16.63 5.91
CA ALA A 66 7.33 -15.40 5.65
C ALA A 66 7.74 -15.20 4.19
N LYS A 67 7.75 -16.27 3.38
CA LYS A 67 8.09 -16.22 1.94
C LYS A 67 7.00 -15.53 1.10
N VAL A 68 5.79 -15.40 1.62
CA VAL A 68 4.69 -14.76 0.89
C VAL A 68 5.02 -13.28 0.67
N HIS A 69 4.91 -12.85 -0.58
CA HIS A 69 5.14 -11.46 -0.96
C HIS A 69 4.07 -10.54 -0.35
N ASP A 70 4.45 -9.33 0.05
CA ASP A 70 3.59 -8.39 0.79
C ASP A 70 2.29 -8.09 0.03
N SER A 71 2.40 -7.78 -1.26
CA SER A 71 1.23 -7.52 -2.14
C SER A 71 0.24 -8.68 -2.28
N LYS A 72 0.60 -9.89 -1.84
CA LYS A 72 -0.28 -11.07 -1.91
C LYS A 72 -0.94 -11.40 -0.58
N GLY A 73 -0.45 -10.84 0.53
CA GLY A 73 -0.97 -11.10 1.86
C GLY A 73 -2.40 -10.63 2.10
N LEU A 74 -2.83 -9.60 1.36
CA LEU A 74 -4.16 -8.99 1.48
C LEU A 74 -4.89 -8.91 0.12
N ALA A 75 -4.55 -9.80 -0.81
CA ALA A 75 -5.12 -9.79 -2.17
C ALA A 75 -6.64 -10.02 -2.21
N GLN A 76 -7.24 -10.51 -1.13
CA GLN A 76 -8.69 -10.73 -1.01
C GLN A 76 -9.43 -9.58 -0.30
N SER A 77 -8.72 -8.55 0.16
CA SER A 77 -9.34 -7.43 0.86
C SER A 77 -10.11 -6.56 -0.14
N VAL A 78 -11.43 -6.49 0.07
CA VAL A 78 -12.35 -5.61 -0.66
C VAL A 78 -12.71 -4.45 0.25
N PHE A 79 -12.47 -3.23 -0.23
CA PHE A 79 -12.78 -2.01 0.50
C PHE A 79 -13.99 -1.31 -0.11
N ARG A 80 -14.63 -0.44 0.68
CA ARG A 80 -15.77 0.34 0.20
C ARG A 80 -15.30 1.37 -0.84
N LYS A 81 -16.17 1.71 -1.79
CA LYS A 81 -15.92 2.79 -2.74
C LYS A 81 -15.49 4.07 -2.01
N GLY A 82 -14.47 4.74 -2.54
CA GLY A 82 -13.95 6.00 -1.99
C GLY A 82 -12.98 5.86 -0.82
N THR A 83 -12.75 4.63 -0.31
CA THR A 83 -11.68 4.35 0.67
C THR A 83 -10.32 4.75 0.09
N VAL A 84 -9.51 5.41 0.92
CA VAL A 84 -8.10 5.76 0.66
C VAL A 84 -7.24 4.66 1.27
N ILE A 85 -6.43 4.01 0.45
CA ILE A 85 -5.58 2.89 0.85
C ILE A 85 -4.13 3.35 0.77
N VAL A 86 -3.44 3.36 1.90
CA VAL A 86 -2.02 3.72 1.98
C VAL A 86 -1.21 2.44 2.12
N GLU A 87 -0.38 2.17 1.11
CA GLU A 87 0.43 0.95 1.04
C GLU A 87 1.89 1.30 0.73
N ASP A 88 2.81 0.49 1.22
CA ASP A 88 4.23 0.75 1.08
C ASP A 88 4.79 0.27 -0.28
N ARG A 89 6.05 0.60 -0.61
CA ARG A 89 6.67 0.25 -1.92
C ARG A 89 6.52 -1.23 -2.36
N PRO A 90 6.61 -2.25 -1.48
CA PRO A 90 6.40 -3.64 -1.85
C PRO A 90 5.00 -3.94 -2.44
N TYR A 91 4.02 -3.08 -2.19
CA TYR A 91 2.66 -3.19 -2.71
C TYR A 91 2.49 -2.57 -4.11
N PHE A 92 3.53 -1.92 -4.67
CA PHE A 92 3.52 -1.42 -6.05
C PHE A 92 3.44 -2.59 -7.06
N ASP A 93 2.23 -3.02 -7.38
CA ASP A 93 1.86 -4.16 -8.22
C ASP A 93 0.65 -3.78 -9.09
N PHE A 94 0.79 -3.89 -10.41
CA PHE A 94 -0.23 -3.42 -11.36
C PHE A 94 -1.57 -4.17 -11.22
N SER A 95 -1.54 -5.46 -10.88
CA SER A 95 -2.79 -6.20 -10.66
C SER A 95 -3.51 -5.70 -9.41
N LEU A 96 -2.78 -5.37 -8.35
CA LEU A 96 -3.34 -4.77 -7.14
C LEU A 96 -3.93 -3.38 -7.44
N MET A 97 -3.19 -2.54 -8.17
CA MET A 97 -3.65 -1.21 -8.60
C MET A 97 -4.95 -1.31 -9.41
N LEU A 98 -5.02 -2.22 -10.39
CA LEU A 98 -6.24 -2.44 -11.16
C LEU A 98 -7.42 -2.82 -10.27
N GLN A 99 -7.21 -3.71 -9.31
CA GLN A 99 -8.27 -4.09 -8.36
C GLN A 99 -8.78 -2.89 -7.57
N ARG A 100 -7.89 -1.97 -7.15
CA ARG A 100 -8.28 -0.74 -6.44
C ARG A 100 -9.04 0.22 -7.34
N ILE A 101 -8.60 0.39 -8.59
CA ILE A 101 -9.27 1.23 -9.59
C ILE A 101 -10.68 0.71 -9.87
N VAL A 102 -10.82 -0.59 -10.14
CA VAL A 102 -12.13 -1.22 -10.40
C VAL A 102 -13.07 -1.13 -9.21
N ALA A 103 -12.52 -1.16 -7.98
CA ALA A 103 -13.28 -0.98 -6.75
C ALA A 103 -13.60 0.50 -6.42
N GLU A 104 -13.22 1.44 -7.29
CA GLU A 104 -13.39 2.89 -7.09
C GLU A 104 -12.73 3.37 -5.79
N ASN A 105 -11.56 2.81 -5.46
CA ASN A 105 -10.72 3.23 -4.35
C ASN A 105 -9.66 4.24 -4.81
N VAL A 106 -9.17 5.03 -3.86
CA VAL A 106 -7.95 5.83 -4.03
C VAL A 106 -6.82 5.06 -3.35
N PHE A 107 -5.65 4.97 -3.98
CA PHE A 107 -4.48 4.33 -3.38
C PHE A 107 -3.26 5.24 -3.43
N VAL A 108 -2.46 5.18 -2.39
CA VAL A 108 -1.20 5.91 -2.26
C VAL A 108 -0.11 4.87 -2.02
N THR A 109 0.89 4.84 -2.91
CA THR A 109 2.04 3.95 -2.78
C THR A 109 3.30 4.62 -3.27
N ARG A 110 4.43 4.16 -2.76
CA ARG A 110 5.74 4.56 -3.25
C ARG A 110 6.05 3.88 -4.59
N ILE A 111 6.44 4.68 -5.58
CA ILE A 111 6.89 4.18 -6.88
C ILE A 111 8.18 3.36 -6.76
N LYS A 112 8.32 2.31 -7.57
CA LYS A 112 9.58 1.55 -7.66
C LYS A 112 10.59 2.32 -8.52
N THR A 113 11.87 2.25 -8.16
CA THR A 113 12.94 3.01 -8.85
C THR A 113 13.15 2.60 -10.31
N ASN A 114 12.72 1.40 -10.69
CA ASN A 114 12.80 0.88 -12.06
C ASN A 114 11.47 1.02 -12.83
N THR A 115 10.54 1.84 -12.33
CA THR A 115 9.27 2.10 -13.02
C THR A 115 9.53 2.98 -14.23
N VAL A 116 9.06 2.55 -15.40
CA VAL A 116 9.10 3.36 -16.62
C VAL A 116 7.78 4.10 -16.73
N PHE A 117 7.83 5.40 -16.96
CA PHE A 117 6.67 6.25 -17.15
C PHE A 117 7.04 7.45 -18.00
N ASP A 118 6.04 8.06 -18.64
CA ASP A 118 6.16 9.36 -19.27
C ASP A 118 5.29 10.38 -18.54
N THR A 119 5.77 11.61 -18.41
CA THR A 119 4.99 12.74 -17.90
C THR A 119 4.03 13.22 -18.98
N VAL A 120 2.76 13.36 -18.63
CA VAL A 120 1.74 13.99 -19.49
C VAL A 120 1.65 15.47 -19.20
N GLU A 121 1.60 15.82 -17.92
CA GLU A 121 1.43 17.19 -17.44
C GLU A 121 2.12 17.33 -16.08
N GLU A 122 2.86 18.41 -15.91
CA GLU A 122 3.39 18.84 -14.61
C GLU A 122 2.44 19.92 -14.07
N LEU A 123 1.95 19.72 -12.85
CA LEU A 123 0.97 20.59 -12.21
C LEU A 123 1.68 21.66 -11.38
N GLU A 124 1.09 22.84 -11.31
CA GLU A 124 1.60 23.94 -10.49
C GLU A 124 1.52 23.58 -9.00
N LEU A 125 2.61 23.80 -8.28
CA LEU A 125 2.68 23.55 -6.84
C LEU A 125 2.00 24.68 -6.05
N PRO A 126 1.40 24.40 -4.88
CA PRO A 126 0.82 25.45 -4.05
C PRO A 126 1.87 26.46 -3.58
N GLU A 127 1.59 27.76 -3.69
CA GLU A 127 2.53 28.82 -3.29
C GLU A 127 2.69 28.94 -1.77
N ASP A 128 1.60 28.74 -1.01
CA ASP A 128 1.53 29.03 0.44
C ASP A 128 1.38 27.78 1.31
N SER A 129 1.39 26.58 0.73
CA SER A 129 1.21 25.30 1.44
C SER A 129 2.06 24.20 0.81
N ASP A 130 2.19 23.06 1.50
CA ASP A 130 2.83 21.84 0.99
C ASP A 130 4.21 22.02 0.34
N GLN A 131 5.04 22.90 0.92
CA GLN A 131 6.36 23.28 0.40
C GLN A 131 7.38 22.12 0.34
N ASP A 132 7.07 21.00 0.99
CA ASP A 132 7.87 19.77 0.93
C ASP A 132 7.57 18.92 -0.33
N ILE A 133 6.53 19.25 -1.10
CA ILE A 133 6.25 18.64 -2.40
C ILE A 133 7.22 19.23 -3.41
N LEU A 134 8.07 18.36 -3.97
CA LEU A 134 9.07 18.77 -4.96
C LEU A 134 8.52 18.77 -6.39
N LYS A 135 7.45 18.01 -6.64
CA LYS A 135 6.88 17.81 -7.97
C LYS A 135 5.49 17.19 -7.88
N ASP A 136 4.57 17.69 -8.70
CA ASP A 136 3.24 17.10 -8.90
C ASP A 136 3.03 16.86 -10.40
N GLU A 137 2.70 15.64 -10.79
CA GLU A 137 2.64 15.23 -12.19
C GLU A 137 1.53 14.22 -12.46
N ILE A 138 0.84 14.43 -13.58
CA ILE A 138 0.04 13.40 -14.22
C ILE A 138 0.98 12.60 -15.11
N ILE A 139 1.12 11.31 -14.81
CA ILE A 139 1.99 10.40 -15.55
C ILE A 139 1.22 9.26 -16.21
N ILE A 140 1.79 8.71 -17.29
CA ILE A 140 1.37 7.43 -17.85
C ILE A 140 2.44 6.39 -17.53
N LEU A 141 2.04 5.34 -16.83
CA LEU A 141 2.89 4.18 -16.56
C LEU A 141 3.10 3.37 -17.84
N LEU A 142 4.36 3.04 -18.13
CA LEU A 142 4.77 2.32 -19.32
C LEU A 142 5.36 0.94 -18.97
N GLY A 143 5.39 0.06 -19.96
CA GLY A 143 6.04 -1.24 -19.89
C GLY A 143 5.10 -2.43 -20.07
N ASP A 144 5.69 -3.59 -20.40
CA ASP A 144 4.95 -4.78 -20.81
C ASP A 144 3.91 -5.23 -19.78
N LYS A 145 4.24 -5.16 -18.49
CA LYS A 145 3.31 -5.55 -17.41
C LYS A 145 2.08 -4.65 -17.30
N VAL A 146 2.18 -3.38 -17.69
CA VAL A 146 1.02 -2.47 -17.71
C VAL A 146 0.08 -2.88 -18.85
N LEU A 147 0.64 -3.16 -20.02
CA LEU A 147 -0.10 -3.63 -21.20
C LEU A 147 -0.77 -4.98 -20.94
N GLU A 148 -0.06 -5.91 -20.28
CA GLU A 148 -0.60 -7.21 -19.87
C GLU A 148 -1.77 -7.09 -18.89
N THR A 149 -1.79 -6.06 -18.04
CA THR A 149 -2.79 -5.93 -16.97
C THR A 149 -4.10 -5.27 -17.45
N SER A 150 -4.30 -4.93 -18.72
CA SER A 150 -5.50 -4.19 -19.20
C SER A 150 -5.80 -2.87 -18.47
N MET A 151 -4.88 -2.39 -17.61
CA MET A 151 -5.01 -1.11 -16.91
C MET A 151 -5.18 0.05 -17.89
N ALA A 152 -4.60 -0.10 -19.09
CA ALA A 152 -4.69 0.90 -20.14
C ALA A 152 -6.12 1.16 -20.67
N GLN A 153 -7.11 0.36 -20.27
CA GLN A 153 -8.51 0.49 -20.70
C GLN A 153 -9.39 1.24 -19.70
N HIS A 154 -8.84 1.61 -18.54
CA HIS A 154 -9.57 2.21 -17.42
C HIS A 154 -9.21 3.68 -17.17
N TYR A 155 -8.68 4.37 -18.20
CA TYR A 155 -8.44 5.82 -18.18
C TYR A 155 -9.74 6.61 -18.34
#